data_AF-A0ABD2NEJ8-F1
#
_entry.id   AF-A0ABD2NEJ8-F1
#
_cell.length_a   1.000
_cell.length_b   1.000
_cell.length_c   1.000
_cell.angle_alpha   90.00
_cell.angle_beta   90.00
_cell.angle_gamma   90.00
#
_symmetry.space_group_name_H-M   'P 1'
#
loop_
_entity.id
_entity.type
_entity.pdbx_description
1 polymer ?
#
loop_
_entity_poly.entity_id
_entity_poly.type
_entity_poly.pdbx_seq_one_letter_code
_entity_poly.pdbx_strand_id
1 'polypeptide(L)'
;TESWLNPQINSCEVMCDSYSIFRKDRRESNSSKSEGGGVLVGVTKEYHVGVLSAWINTLIVEDIWLKNVISNQKTFWSYVSDLKKDVTVPHVMKLDQAELNDCDSISDAFGGYFEDSNTPVLYE
;
A
#
# COMPACT_ATOMS: atom_id res chain seq x y z
N THR A 1 4.76 -10.24 -8.71
CA THR A 1 3.78 -9.68 -9.66
C THR A 1 4.11 -8.20 -9.84
N GLU A 2 4.78 -7.85 -10.94
CA GLU A 2 5.19 -6.46 -11.20
C GLU A 2 3.97 -5.59 -11.60
N SER A 3 3.94 -4.33 -11.16
CA SER A 3 2.80 -3.43 -11.35
C SER A 3 2.58 -3.07 -12.82
N TRP A 4 1.35 -3.26 -13.31
CA TRP A 4 0.93 -3.08 -14.70
C TRP A 4 0.78 -1.60 -15.12
N LEU A 5 1.63 -0.70 -14.61
CA LEU A 5 1.37 0.73 -14.73
C LEU A 5 1.88 1.30 -16.06
N ASN A 6 1.03 1.17 -17.09
CA ASN A 6 1.18 1.81 -18.40
C ASN A 6 0.29 3.06 -18.47
N PRO A 7 0.73 4.18 -19.09
CA PRO A 7 -0.10 5.38 -19.30
C PRO A 7 -1.41 5.16 -20.09
N GLN A 8 -1.56 4.02 -20.79
CA GLN A 8 -2.80 3.66 -21.50
C GLN A 8 -3.91 3.12 -20.57
N ILE A 9 -3.58 2.72 -19.34
CA ILE A 9 -4.55 2.23 -18.36
C ILE A 9 -5.06 3.41 -17.55
N ASN A 10 -6.38 3.65 -17.56
CA ASN A 10 -6.96 4.74 -16.78
C ASN A 10 -6.97 4.43 -15.29
N SER A 11 -6.85 5.45 -14.45
CA SER A 11 -6.93 5.28 -12.98
C SER A 11 -8.22 4.59 -12.52
N CYS A 12 -9.33 4.85 -13.21
CA CYS A 12 -10.64 4.24 -12.93
C CYS A 12 -10.71 2.74 -13.29
N GLU A 13 -9.80 2.24 -14.14
CA GLU A 13 -9.69 0.81 -14.45
C GLU A 13 -8.96 0.04 -13.32
N VAL A 14 -8.15 0.75 -12.53
CA VAL A 14 -7.31 0.16 -11.47
C VAL A 14 -8.00 0.23 -10.11
N MET A 15 -8.76 1.29 -9.83
CA MET A 15 -9.38 1.55 -8.53
C MET A 15 -10.76 2.23 -8.68
N CYS A 16 -11.66 1.97 -7.73
CA CYS A 16 -12.99 2.57 -7.65
C CYS A 16 -12.92 4.11 -7.47
N ASP A 17 -13.94 4.83 -7.96
CA ASP A 17 -14.03 6.30 -7.89
C ASP A 17 -14.10 6.86 -6.46
N SER A 18 -14.14 6.03 -5.42
CA SER A 18 -14.00 6.48 -4.02
C SER A 18 -12.59 6.98 -3.66
N TYR A 19 -11.60 6.85 -4.57
CA TYR A 19 -10.21 7.20 -4.32
C TYR A 19 -9.71 8.33 -5.25
N SER A 20 -8.87 9.20 -4.69
CA SER A 20 -7.93 10.02 -5.43
C SER A 20 -6.70 9.18 -5.76
N ILE A 21 -6.38 9.03 -7.03
CA ILE A 21 -5.28 8.18 -7.50
C ILE A 21 -4.08 9.04 -7.88
N PHE A 22 -2.93 8.73 -7.29
CA PHE A 22 -1.65 9.31 -7.61
C PHE A 22 -0.76 8.20 -8.16
N ARG A 23 -0.24 8.35 -9.38
CA ARG A 23 0.62 7.35 -10.01
C ARG A 23 1.79 7.98 -10.71
N LYS A 24 2.90 7.24 -10.76
CA LYS A 24 4.11 7.58 -11.49
C LYS A 24 4.50 6.38 -12.32
N ASP A 25 4.22 6.53 -13.61
CA ASP A 25 4.48 5.49 -14.59
C ASP A 25 5.93 5.53 -15.05
N ARG A 26 6.40 4.40 -15.59
CA ARG A 26 7.64 4.37 -16.34
C ARG A 26 7.52 5.23 -17.60
N ARG A 27 8.59 5.94 -17.90
CA ARG A 27 8.78 6.78 -19.10
C ARG A 27 10.23 6.63 -19.55
N GLU A 28 10.52 6.92 -20.81
CA GLU A 28 11.89 6.88 -21.34
C GLU A 28 12.89 7.71 -20.52
N SER A 29 12.40 8.77 -19.86
CA SER A 29 13.22 9.61 -18.99
C SER A 29 13.62 8.97 -17.65
N ASN A 30 12.96 7.90 -17.23
CA ASN A 30 13.15 7.28 -15.90
C ASN A 30 13.35 5.75 -15.95
N SER A 31 13.15 5.11 -17.10
CA SER A 31 13.38 3.68 -17.27
C SER A 31 13.67 3.34 -18.73
N SER A 32 14.50 2.32 -18.93
CA SER A 32 14.71 1.67 -20.23
C SER A 32 13.66 0.58 -20.53
N LYS A 33 12.75 0.29 -19.58
CA LYS A 33 11.67 -0.70 -19.74
C LYS A 33 10.36 0.00 -20.11
N SER A 34 9.65 -0.57 -21.07
CA SER A 34 8.35 -0.07 -21.54
C SER A 34 7.15 -0.59 -20.74
N GLU A 35 7.33 -1.66 -19.97
CA GLU A 35 6.25 -2.36 -19.26
C GLU A 35 6.69 -2.78 -17.84
N GLY A 36 5.70 -2.99 -16.97
CA GLY A 36 5.89 -3.32 -15.56
C GLY A 36 6.45 -2.16 -14.74
N GLY A 37 6.29 -2.20 -13.42
CA GLY A 37 6.85 -1.24 -12.47
C GLY A 37 6.30 0.19 -12.55
N GLY A 38 6.67 1.01 -11.57
CA GLY A 38 5.97 2.26 -11.27
C GLY A 38 5.27 2.16 -9.92
N VAL A 39 4.90 3.30 -9.37
CA VAL A 39 4.19 3.39 -8.08
C VAL A 39 2.82 3.99 -8.28
N LEU A 40 1.82 3.40 -7.63
CA LEU A 40 0.46 3.92 -7.55
C LEU A 40 0.05 3.96 -6.09
N VAL A 41 -0.52 5.08 -5.68
CA VAL A 41 -1.08 5.30 -4.36
C VAL A 41 -2.52 5.79 -4.53
N GLY A 42 -3.47 5.02 -4.02
CA GLY A 42 -4.86 5.44 -3.89
C GLY A 42 -5.12 5.98 -2.50
N VAL A 43 -5.72 7.16 -2.39
CA VAL A 43 -6.15 7.76 -1.13
C VAL A 43 -7.65 7.95 -1.17
N THR A 44 -8.40 7.53 -0.14
CA THR A 44 -9.86 7.75 -0.12
C THR A 44 -10.17 9.24 -0.24
N LYS A 45 -11.21 9.61 -1.00
CA LYS A 45 -11.61 11.01 -1.22
C LYS A 45 -12.02 11.75 0.06
N GLU A 46 -12.22 11.02 1.17
CA GLU A 46 -12.41 11.58 2.51
C GLU A 46 -11.19 12.35 3.02
N TYR A 47 -9.99 12.05 2.51
CA TYR A 47 -8.76 12.75 2.87
C TYR A 47 -8.32 13.71 1.77
N HIS A 48 -8.06 14.96 2.15
CA HIS A 48 -7.47 15.94 1.26
C HIS A 48 -5.94 15.77 1.21
N VAL A 49 -5.45 15.24 0.10
CA VAL A 49 -4.02 14.98 -0.11
C VAL A 49 -3.55 15.69 -1.38
N GLY A 50 -2.35 16.25 -1.34
CA GLY A 50 -1.67 16.84 -2.50
C GLY A 50 -0.33 16.16 -2.78
N VAL A 51 0.15 16.26 -4.02
CA VAL A 51 1.48 15.76 -4.41
C VAL A 51 2.55 16.77 -4.03
N LEU A 52 3.62 16.31 -3.40
CA LEU A 52 4.78 17.12 -3.06
C LEU A 52 5.79 17.11 -4.23
N SER A 53 5.43 17.77 -5.32
CA SER A 53 6.19 17.72 -6.59
C SER A 53 7.66 18.11 -6.48
N ALA A 54 8.01 19.02 -5.57
CA ALA A 54 9.39 19.44 -5.34
C ALA A 54 10.33 18.31 -4.85
N TRP A 55 9.78 17.20 -4.36
CA TRP A 55 10.53 16.08 -3.79
C TRP A 55 10.49 14.84 -4.69
N ILE A 56 9.74 14.91 -5.79
CA ILE A 56 9.67 13.84 -6.78
C ILE A 56 10.90 13.92 -7.67
N ASN A 57 11.69 12.84 -7.71
CA ASN A 57 12.82 12.73 -8.61
C ASN A 57 12.34 12.20 -9.96
N THR A 58 12.45 12.99 -11.02
CA THR A 58 11.96 12.60 -12.35
C THR A 58 12.63 11.36 -12.93
N LEU A 59 13.81 10.97 -12.43
CA LEU A 59 14.58 9.81 -12.91
C LEU A 59 14.26 8.52 -12.14
N ILE A 60 13.59 8.59 -10.99
CA ILE A 60 13.24 7.41 -10.18
C ILE A 60 11.84 6.97 -10.52
N VAL A 61 11.66 5.69 -10.85
CA VAL A 61 10.36 5.14 -11.22
C VAL A 61 9.42 5.00 -10.01
N GLU A 62 9.96 4.61 -8.87
CA GLU A 62 9.20 4.17 -7.68
C GLU A 62 9.23 5.22 -6.56
N ASP A 63 9.05 6.50 -6.91
CA ASP A 63 8.82 7.56 -5.91
C ASP A 63 7.50 8.29 -6.16
N ILE A 64 6.72 8.49 -5.11
CA ILE A 64 5.63 9.46 -5.03
C ILE A 64 5.64 10.01 -3.61
N TRP A 65 5.67 11.32 -3.48
CA TRP A 65 5.57 11.99 -2.18
C TRP A 65 4.22 12.69 -2.07
N LEU A 66 3.43 12.28 -1.08
CA LEU A 66 2.14 12.86 -0.79
C LEU A 66 2.19 13.68 0.50
N LYS A 67 1.54 14.83 0.47
CA LYS A 67 1.30 15.67 1.64
C LYS A 67 -0.17 15.59 1.98
N ASN A 68 -0.46 15.04 3.16
CA ASN A 68 -1.79 15.15 3.73
C ASN A 68 -2.00 16.60 4.18
N VAL A 69 -3.05 17.24 3.66
CA VAL A 69 -3.53 18.52 4.16
C VAL A 69 -4.44 18.21 5.33
N ILE A 70 -3.82 17.98 6.48
CA ILE A 70 -4.56 17.77 7.73
C ILE A 70 -5.19 19.12 8.11
N SER A 71 -6.43 19.34 7.68
CA SER A 71 -7.19 20.55 8.01
C SER A 71 -7.47 20.66 9.51
N ASN A 72 -7.57 19.52 10.20
CA ASN A 72 -7.78 19.45 11.64
C ASN A 72 -6.86 18.42 12.31
N GLN A 73 -5.71 18.90 12.77
CA GLN A 73 -4.69 18.09 13.46
C GLN A 73 -5.24 17.38 14.70
N LYS A 74 -6.20 17.99 15.42
CA LYS A 74 -6.80 17.39 16.62
C LYS A 74 -7.66 16.18 16.26
N THR A 75 -8.46 16.27 15.21
CA THR A 75 -9.30 15.14 14.74
C THR A 75 -8.43 13.98 14.28
N PHE A 76 -7.35 14.25 13.54
CA PHE A 76 -6.40 13.21 13.12
C PHE A 76 -5.77 12.50 14.32
N TRP A 77 -5.23 13.25 15.29
CA TRP A 77 -4.63 12.63 16.47
C TRP A 77 -5.64 11.96 17.39
N SER A 78 -6.89 12.45 17.45
CA SER A 78 -7.98 11.74 18.13
C SER A 78 -8.22 10.39 17.47
N TYR A 79 -8.42 10.36 16.15
CA TYR A 79 -8.62 9.13 15.39
C TYR A 79 -7.45 8.14 15.56
N VAL A 80 -6.20 8.60 15.43
CA VAL A 80 -5.01 7.76 15.66
C VAL A 80 -4.97 7.27 17.11
N SER A 81 -5.33 8.13 18.07
CA SER A 81 -5.42 7.73 19.47
C SER A 81 -6.54 6.73 19.71
N ASP A 82 -7.64 6.79 18.97
CA ASP A 82 -8.79 5.90 19.09
C ASP A 82 -8.49 4.54 18.44
N LEU A 83 -7.83 4.51 17.29
CA LEU A 83 -7.26 3.28 16.71
C LEU A 83 -6.31 2.57 17.67
N LYS A 84 -5.51 3.33 18.42
CA LYS A 84 -4.61 2.77 19.45
C LYS A 84 -5.34 2.24 20.68
N LYS A 85 -6.57 2.70 20.94
CA LYS A 85 -7.41 2.17 22.03
C LYS A 85 -8.07 0.86 21.64
N ASP A 86 -8.34 0.67 20.34
CA ASP A 86 -8.86 -0.57 19.77
C ASP A 86 -7.73 -1.54 19.38
N VAL A 87 -6.66 -1.56 20.18
CA VAL A 87 -5.60 -2.56 20.10
C VAL A 87 -5.96 -3.70 21.03
N THR A 88 -7.05 -4.41 20.72
CA THR A 88 -7.04 -5.84 21.04
C THR A 88 -6.05 -6.45 20.07
N VAL A 89 -4.78 -6.57 20.48
CA VAL A 89 -3.89 -7.51 19.80
C VAL A 89 -4.66 -8.83 19.78
N PRO A 90 -4.96 -9.41 18.61
CA PRO A 90 -5.62 -10.70 18.57
C PRO A 90 -4.78 -11.66 19.39
N HIS A 91 -5.30 -12.11 20.54
CA HIS A 91 -4.60 -13.07 21.41
C HIS A 91 -4.46 -14.44 20.76
N VAL A 92 -5.05 -14.59 19.57
CA VAL A 92 -5.17 -15.83 18.84
C VAL A 92 -4.90 -15.55 17.36
N MET A 93 -3.88 -16.19 16.80
CA MET A 93 -3.64 -16.28 15.36
C MET A 93 -4.28 -17.55 14.82
N LYS A 94 -5.06 -17.42 13.74
CA LYS A 94 -5.57 -18.57 12.99
C LYS A 94 -4.81 -18.68 11.70
N LEU A 95 -4.06 -19.76 11.53
CA LEU A 95 -3.36 -20.08 10.29
C LEU A 95 -3.82 -21.49 9.85
N ASP A 96 -4.37 -21.58 8.65
CA ASP A 96 -5.05 -22.77 8.12
C ASP A 96 -6.15 -23.32 9.06
N GLN A 97 -5.88 -24.43 9.75
CA GLN A 97 -6.76 -25.06 10.75
C GLN A 97 -6.23 -24.93 12.19
N ALA A 98 -5.06 -24.32 12.38
CA ALA A 98 -4.43 -24.16 13.68
C ALA A 98 -4.84 -22.85 14.35
N GLU A 99 -5.12 -22.93 15.65
CA GLU A 99 -5.42 -21.79 16.51
C GLU A 99 -4.26 -21.63 17.51
N LEU A 100 -3.45 -20.57 17.33
CA LEU A 100 -2.22 -20.32 18.10
C LEU A 100 -2.46 -19.16 19.07
N ASN A 101 -2.10 -19.31 20.34
CA ASN A 101 -2.39 -18.33 21.38
C ASN A 101 -1.19 -17.96 22.27
N ASP A 102 0.00 -18.47 21.95
CA ASP A 102 1.27 -18.11 22.56
C ASP A 102 2.16 -17.33 21.58
N CYS A 103 2.93 -16.37 22.12
CA CYS A 103 3.71 -15.44 21.30
C CYS A 103 4.80 -16.12 20.46
N ASP A 104 5.40 -17.20 20.96
CA ASP A 104 6.49 -17.91 20.30
C ASP A 104 5.95 -18.64 19.05
N SER A 105 4.88 -19.42 19.21
CA SER A 105 4.24 -20.12 18.08
C SER A 105 3.65 -19.16 17.05
N ILE A 106 3.10 -18.02 17.48
CA ILE A 106 2.62 -16.97 16.58
C ILE A 106 3.77 -16.37 15.76
N SER A 107 4.91 -16.10 16.41
CA SER A 107 6.07 -15.51 15.74
C SER A 107 6.70 -16.48 14.74
N ASP A 108 6.81 -17.75 15.11
CA ASP A 108 7.33 -18.81 14.24
C ASP A 108 6.39 -19.08 13.07
N ALA A 109 5.07 -19.15 13.30
CA ALA A 109 4.07 -19.32 12.24
C ALA A 109 4.02 -18.12 11.28
N PHE A 110 4.13 -16.91 11.81
CA PHE A 110 4.24 -15.70 10.99
C PHE A 110 5.53 -15.73 10.16
N GLY A 111 6.67 -16.07 10.75
CA GLY A 111 7.94 -16.23 10.03
C GLY A 111 7.86 -17.28 8.92
N GLY A 112 7.33 -18.46 9.24
CA GLY A 112 7.13 -19.57 8.29
C GLY A 112 6.22 -19.21 7.12
N TYR A 113 5.13 -18.47 7.36
CA TYR A 113 4.23 -18.01 6.29
C TYR A 113 4.94 -17.17 5.22
N PHE A 114 5.93 -16.37 5.61
CA PHE A 114 6.70 -15.54 4.67
C PHE A 114 7.97 -16.23 4.14
N GLU A 115 8.51 -17.20 4.87
CA GLU A 115 9.61 -18.06 4.37
C GLU A 115 9.14 -19.05 3.29
N ASP A 116 7.89 -19.54 3.38
CA ASP A 116 7.31 -20.46 2.38
C ASP A 116 6.79 -19.73 1.14
N SER A 117 7.31 -18.53 0.86
CA SER A 117 7.08 -17.78 -0.37
C SER A 117 7.82 -18.38 -1.58
N ASN A 118 7.59 -19.67 -1.84
CA ASN A 118 7.49 -20.12 -3.22
C ASN A 118 6.26 -19.44 -3.83
N THR A 119 6.53 -18.38 -4.59
CA THR A 119 5.66 -17.65 -5.53
C THR A 119 4.21 -18.14 -5.63
N PRO A 120 3.21 -17.29 -5.29
CA PRO A 120 1.82 -17.61 -5.55
C PRO A 120 1.58 -17.74 -7.07
N VAL A 121 1.19 -18.92 -7.53
CA VAL A 121 0.52 -19.11 -8.82
C VAL A 121 -0.97 -18.89 -8.59
N LEU A 122 -1.52 -17.82 -9.16
CA LEU A 122 -2.96 -17.59 -9.22
C LEU A 122 -3.53 -18.48 -10.33
N TYR A 123 -4.48 -19.34 -9.99
CA TYR A 123 -5.30 -20.04 -10.99
C TYR A 123 -6.48 -19.14 -11.41
N GLU A 124 -6.86 -19.23 -12.69
CA GLU A 124 -8.01 -18.57 -13.31
C GLU A 124 -9.36 -18.97 -12.69
#